data_AF-A0A7G8J0E0-F1
#
_entry.id   AF-A0A7G8J0E0-F1
#
_cell.length_a   1.000
_cell.length_b   1.000
_cell.length_c   1.000
_cell.angle_alpha   90.00
_cell.angle_beta   90.00
_cell.angle_gamma   90.00
#
_symmetry.space_group_name_H-M   'P 1'
#
loop_
_entity.id
_entity.type
_entity.pdbx_description
1 polymer ?
#
loop_
_entity_poly.entity_id
_entity_poly.type
_entity_poly.pdbx_seq_one_letter_code
_entity_poly.pdbx_strand_id
1 'polypeptide(L)'
;MLLQLVSVQSAAAASDRGISFLEQRFESWPQWSLPAPLPRPRAKQDLIYPDWFSGTWEVTSEALDDSGQPIPNDPPLVHEVRFLRNRRSELIGDRPFNAAAVGKALLGEQLLSVEQDSNQVNRQLARFRDDVLLETTVIGRRETSPKETTDFFSDELVLQILHGPGAPRLSRIETLTHYVRCGEDICADQRQVSHAGPGLKTDQTLEGRSSRFRLTLRPLALEQG
;
A
#
# COMPACT_ATOMS: atom_id res chain seq x y z
N MET A 1 7.81 -49.18 18.85
CA MET A 1 8.79 -48.08 18.87
C MET A 1 9.27 -47.86 17.45
N LEU A 2 8.57 -47.03 16.67
CA LEU A 2 8.94 -46.66 15.30
C LEU A 2 9.39 -45.19 15.33
N LEU A 3 10.67 -44.95 15.05
CA LEU A 3 11.18 -43.62 14.72
C LEU A 3 10.74 -43.28 13.30
N GLN A 4 9.97 -42.21 13.12
CA GLN A 4 9.82 -41.55 11.83
C GLN A 4 10.79 -40.37 11.77
N LEU A 5 11.77 -40.49 10.88
CA LEU A 5 12.63 -39.40 10.45
C LEU A 5 11.79 -38.38 9.67
N VAL A 6 11.62 -37.19 10.24
CA VAL A 6 11.13 -36.03 9.49
C VAL A 6 12.32 -35.45 8.75
N SER A 7 12.42 -35.77 7.45
CA SER A 7 13.34 -35.10 6.54
C SER A 7 12.94 -33.64 6.40
N VAL A 8 13.74 -32.74 6.98
CA VAL A 8 13.64 -31.30 6.74
C VAL A 8 14.15 -31.05 5.33
N GLN A 9 13.25 -30.99 4.35
CA GLN A 9 13.59 -30.46 3.04
C GLN A 9 13.71 -28.95 3.16
N SER A 10 14.96 -28.50 3.10
CA SER A 10 15.39 -27.11 2.97
C SER A 10 14.59 -26.38 1.89
N ALA A 11 14.03 -25.23 2.27
CA ALA A 11 13.38 -24.27 1.39
C ALA A 11 14.40 -23.61 0.46
N ALA A 12 14.85 -24.35 -0.54
CA ALA A 12 15.68 -23.85 -1.62
C ALA A 12 15.44 -24.73 -2.84
N ALA A 13 14.38 -24.43 -3.57
CA ALA A 13 14.18 -24.67 -5.01
C ALA A 13 12.69 -24.83 -5.31
N ALA A 14 12.06 -23.77 -5.79
CA ALA A 14 10.87 -23.85 -6.62
C ALA A 14 10.88 -22.67 -7.58
N SER A 15 11.95 -22.56 -8.37
CA SER A 15 11.95 -21.83 -9.63
C SER A 15 11.39 -22.77 -10.69
N ASP A 16 10.06 -22.91 -10.74
CA ASP A 16 9.37 -23.73 -11.73
C ASP A 16 8.42 -22.82 -12.51
N ARG A 17 8.94 -22.25 -13.63
CA ARG A 17 8.31 -21.25 -14.52
C ARG A 17 7.56 -20.09 -13.81
N GLY A 18 8.04 -19.73 -12.63
CA GLY A 18 7.19 -19.35 -11.50
C GLY A 18 6.72 -17.90 -11.47
N ILE A 19 5.41 -17.73 -11.63
CA ILE A 19 4.62 -16.57 -11.19
C ILE A 19 5.07 -16.19 -9.76
N SER A 20 5.40 -14.91 -9.54
CA SER A 20 5.91 -14.47 -8.23
C SER A 20 4.86 -14.64 -7.14
N PHE A 21 5.27 -14.68 -5.86
CA PHE A 21 4.31 -14.72 -4.75
C PHE A 21 3.27 -13.58 -4.84
N LEU A 22 3.70 -12.38 -5.21
CA LEU A 22 2.81 -11.21 -5.31
C LEU A 22 1.85 -11.32 -6.48
N GLU A 23 2.29 -11.88 -7.60
CA GLU A 23 1.45 -12.12 -8.77
C GLU A 23 0.41 -13.22 -8.49
N GLN A 24 0.78 -14.32 -7.83
CA GLN A 24 -0.18 -15.32 -7.34
C GLN A 24 -1.18 -14.71 -6.36
N ARG A 25 -0.71 -13.86 -5.45
CA ARG A 25 -1.55 -13.14 -4.49
C ARG A 25 -2.54 -12.24 -5.23
N PHE A 26 -2.05 -11.50 -6.22
CA PHE A 26 -2.85 -10.62 -7.07
C PHE A 26 -4.03 -11.36 -7.70
N GLU A 27 -3.76 -12.46 -8.42
CA GLU A 27 -4.78 -13.27 -9.10
C GLU A 27 -5.82 -13.89 -8.15
N SER A 28 -5.49 -14.09 -6.87
CA SER A 28 -6.42 -14.65 -5.89
C SER A 28 -7.42 -13.66 -5.29
N TRP A 29 -7.33 -12.36 -5.62
CA TRP A 29 -8.30 -11.36 -5.15
C TRP A 29 -9.68 -11.59 -5.79
N PRO A 30 -10.82 -11.36 -5.10
CA PRO A 30 -10.98 -10.80 -3.75
C PRO A 30 -10.98 -11.86 -2.62
N GLN A 31 -10.56 -13.10 -2.87
CA GLN A 31 -10.69 -14.22 -1.93
C GLN A 31 -9.68 -14.19 -0.76
N TRP A 32 -9.19 -13.02 -0.40
CA TRP A 32 -8.15 -12.82 0.61
C TRP A 32 -8.73 -12.87 2.02
N SER A 33 -8.99 -14.07 2.52
CA SER A 33 -9.56 -14.26 3.86
C SER A 33 -8.59 -13.97 5.01
N LEU A 34 -7.29 -14.05 4.75
CA LEU A 34 -6.22 -13.74 5.71
C LEU A 34 -5.22 -12.76 5.11
N PRO A 35 -4.55 -11.94 5.96
CA PRO A 35 -3.47 -11.10 5.52
C PRO A 35 -2.33 -11.92 4.89
N ALA A 36 -1.70 -11.39 3.85
CA ALA A 36 -0.50 -11.99 3.29
C ALA A 36 0.63 -12.13 4.35
N PRO A 37 1.44 -13.22 4.32
CA PRO A 37 2.57 -13.43 5.22
C PRO A 37 3.78 -12.57 4.80
N LEU A 38 3.62 -11.24 4.86
CA LEU A 38 4.64 -10.29 4.47
C LEU A 38 5.69 -10.11 5.58
N PRO A 39 6.98 -10.00 5.23
CA PRO A 39 8.03 -9.74 6.22
C PRO A 39 7.86 -8.34 6.83
N ARG A 40 8.10 -8.24 8.15
CA ARG A 40 8.08 -6.96 8.86
C ARG A 40 9.28 -6.10 8.42
N PRO A 41 9.07 -4.85 7.97
CA PRO A 41 10.18 -3.97 7.59
C PRO A 41 10.98 -3.51 8.80
N ARG A 42 12.27 -3.21 8.60
CA ARG A 42 13.10 -2.54 9.62
C ARG A 42 12.68 -1.06 9.75
N ALA A 43 12.95 -0.46 10.90
CA ALA A 43 12.62 0.94 11.25
C ALA A 43 12.89 2.00 10.17
N LYS A 44 14.01 1.85 9.43
CA LYS A 44 14.47 2.77 8.38
C LYS A 44 14.49 2.14 6.97
N GLN A 45 13.92 0.95 6.83
CA GLN A 45 13.73 0.33 5.53
C GLN A 45 12.39 0.82 5.01
N ASP A 46 12.37 1.37 3.81
CA ASP A 46 11.16 1.74 3.08
C ASP A 46 10.90 0.75 1.93
N LEU A 47 9.79 0.92 1.21
CA LEU A 47 9.51 0.24 -0.05
C LEU A 47 10.31 0.90 -1.18
N ILE A 48 11.05 0.09 -1.94
CA ILE A 48 11.93 0.59 -2.99
C ILE A 48 11.23 0.47 -4.34
N TYR A 49 11.07 1.60 -5.02
CA TYR A 49 10.43 1.69 -6.33
C TYR A 49 11.46 1.62 -7.47
N PRO A 50 11.07 1.13 -8.67
CA PRO A 50 11.89 1.25 -9.86
C PRO A 50 12.18 2.70 -10.28
N ASP A 51 13.31 2.92 -10.96
CA ASP A 51 13.77 4.26 -11.36
C ASP A 51 12.75 5.06 -12.19
N TRP A 52 11.86 4.38 -12.92
CA TRP A 52 10.81 5.02 -13.73
C TRP A 52 9.68 5.65 -12.91
N PHE A 53 9.65 5.48 -11.58
CA PHE A 53 8.79 6.27 -10.68
C PHE A 53 9.37 7.64 -10.31
N SER A 54 10.65 7.93 -10.63
CA SER A 54 11.31 9.12 -10.09
C SER A 54 10.62 10.41 -10.53
N GLY A 55 10.29 11.28 -9.57
CA GLY A 55 9.66 12.57 -9.85
C GLY A 55 8.36 12.77 -9.09
N THR A 56 7.57 13.74 -9.55
CA THR A 56 6.24 14.05 -9.03
C THR A 56 5.20 13.68 -10.09
N TRP A 57 4.07 13.14 -9.67
CA TRP A 57 3.02 12.62 -10.54
C TRP A 57 1.66 13.09 -10.04
N GLU A 58 0.75 13.38 -10.97
CA GLU A 58 -0.67 13.48 -10.68
C GLU A 58 -1.29 12.08 -10.80
N VAL A 59 -1.83 11.58 -9.71
CA VAL A 59 -2.55 10.30 -9.65
C VAL A 59 -4.02 10.57 -9.89
N THR A 60 -4.61 9.86 -10.85
CA THR A 60 -6.06 9.64 -10.93
C THR A 60 -6.38 8.25 -10.38
N SER A 61 -7.25 8.15 -9.37
CA SER A 61 -7.70 6.89 -8.77
C SER A 61 -9.19 6.69 -9.03
N GLU A 62 -9.53 5.75 -9.91
CA GLU A 62 -10.91 5.41 -10.28
C GLU A 62 -11.32 4.12 -9.55
N ALA A 63 -12.38 4.18 -8.75
CA ALA A 63 -12.91 3.01 -8.06
C ALA A 63 -13.64 2.09 -9.04
N LEU A 64 -13.40 0.79 -8.92
CA LEU A 64 -14.00 -0.24 -9.76
C LEU A 64 -14.91 -1.15 -8.95
N ASP A 65 -15.98 -1.62 -9.59
CA ASP A 65 -16.82 -2.70 -9.07
C ASP A 65 -16.16 -4.09 -9.24
N ASP A 66 -16.84 -5.13 -8.78
CA ASP A 66 -16.36 -6.52 -8.86
C ASP A 66 -16.18 -7.02 -10.31
N SER A 67 -16.83 -6.37 -11.29
CA SER A 67 -16.68 -6.67 -12.72
C SER A 67 -15.49 -5.93 -13.36
N GLY A 68 -14.85 -5.03 -12.62
CA GLY A 68 -13.74 -4.20 -13.11
C GLY A 68 -14.19 -2.96 -13.88
N GLN A 69 -15.46 -2.57 -13.78
CA GLN A 69 -16.00 -1.35 -14.39
C GLN A 69 -16.01 -0.19 -13.39
N PRO A 70 -15.87 1.07 -13.85
CA PRO A 70 -15.97 2.24 -12.98
C PRO A 70 -17.31 2.28 -12.25
N ILE A 71 -17.27 2.59 -10.95
CA ILE A 71 -18.49 2.74 -10.15
C ILE A 71 -19.25 3.99 -10.61
N PRO A 72 -20.54 3.87 -11.02
CA PRO A 72 -21.31 5.00 -11.49
C PRO A 72 -21.47 6.10 -10.42
N ASN A 73 -21.29 7.35 -10.83
CA ASN A 73 -21.38 8.54 -9.97
C ASN A 73 -20.32 8.62 -8.84
N ASP A 74 -19.23 7.86 -8.93
CA ASP A 74 -18.08 7.98 -8.05
C ASP A 74 -16.92 8.65 -8.81
N PRO A 75 -16.73 9.98 -8.69
CA PRO A 75 -15.71 10.68 -9.44
C PRO A 75 -14.31 10.22 -9.01
N PRO A 76 -13.35 10.09 -9.94
CA PRO A 76 -11.99 9.70 -9.59
C PRO A 76 -11.34 10.66 -8.59
N LEU A 77 -10.59 10.09 -7.64
CA LEU A 77 -9.79 10.86 -6.72
C LEU A 77 -8.51 11.33 -7.42
N VAL A 78 -8.27 12.64 -7.43
CA VAL A 78 -7.06 13.23 -8.02
C VAL A 78 -6.17 13.81 -6.92
N HIS A 79 -4.90 13.42 -6.90
CA HIS A 79 -3.91 13.90 -5.93
C HIS A 79 -2.48 13.75 -6.46
N GLU A 80 -1.54 14.51 -5.89
CA GLU A 80 -0.13 14.39 -6.24
C GLU A 80 0.58 13.33 -5.41
N VAL A 81 1.56 12.66 -6.01
CA VAL A 81 2.54 11.82 -5.32
C VAL A 81 3.94 12.14 -5.80
N ARG A 82 4.92 11.88 -4.94
CA ARG A 82 6.33 12.13 -5.19
C ARG A 82 7.17 10.93 -4.78
N PHE A 83 8.17 10.63 -5.61
CA PHE A 83 9.18 9.62 -5.35
C PHE A 83 10.57 10.24 -5.45
N LEU A 84 11.37 10.06 -4.40
CA LEU A 84 12.66 10.71 -4.22
C LEU A 84 13.72 9.68 -3.86
N ARG A 85 14.98 9.96 -4.24
CA ARG A 85 16.11 9.13 -3.80
C ARG A 85 16.46 9.45 -2.35
N ASN A 86 16.61 8.42 -1.54
CA ASN A 86 17.14 8.54 -0.19
C ASN A 86 18.68 8.67 -0.20
N ARG A 87 19.30 8.75 0.98
CA ARG A 87 20.77 8.87 1.12
C ARG A 87 21.57 7.66 0.62
N ARG A 88 20.90 6.53 0.38
CA ARG A 88 21.47 5.30 -0.22
C ARG A 88 21.22 5.22 -1.72
N SER A 89 20.68 6.28 -2.32
CA SER A 89 20.27 6.35 -3.73
C SER A 89 19.14 5.39 -4.10
N GLU A 90 18.43 4.83 -3.13
CA GLU A 90 17.22 4.02 -3.34
C GLU A 90 16.04 4.98 -3.60
N LEU A 91 15.23 4.71 -4.61
CA LEU A 91 14.03 5.49 -4.89
C LEU A 91 12.89 5.03 -3.96
N ILE A 92 12.37 5.96 -3.16
CA ILE A 92 11.30 5.72 -2.18
C ILE A 92 10.16 6.72 -2.38
N GLY A 93 8.98 6.39 -1.88
CA GLY A 93 7.87 7.37 -1.82
C GLY A 93 8.14 8.44 -0.76
N ASP A 94 7.80 9.70 -1.06
CA ASP A 94 7.71 10.77 -0.06
C ASP A 94 6.45 10.56 0.79
N ARG A 95 6.52 9.63 1.74
CA ARG A 95 5.36 9.15 2.50
C ARG A 95 4.52 10.26 3.15
N PRO A 96 5.09 11.25 3.86
CA PRO A 96 4.30 12.34 4.44
C PRO A 96 3.58 13.16 3.38
N PHE A 97 4.27 13.51 2.28
CA PHE A 97 3.68 14.26 1.17
C PHE A 97 2.54 13.45 0.51
N ASN A 98 2.82 12.20 0.12
CA ASN A 98 1.87 11.33 -0.56
C ASN A 98 0.62 11.07 0.30
N ALA A 99 0.82 10.76 1.59
CA ALA A 99 -0.28 10.52 2.53
C ALA A 99 -1.10 11.78 2.80
N ALA A 100 -0.47 12.95 2.90
CA ALA A 100 -1.17 14.22 3.06
C ALA A 100 -1.98 14.57 1.80
N ALA A 101 -1.42 14.35 0.61
CA ALA A 101 -2.09 14.64 -0.66
C ALA A 101 -3.35 13.80 -0.85
N VAL A 102 -3.26 12.46 -0.69
CA VAL A 102 -4.43 11.59 -0.80
C VAL A 102 -5.45 11.87 0.30
N GLY A 103 -4.99 12.12 1.54
CA GLY A 103 -5.89 12.44 2.65
C GLY A 103 -6.62 13.77 2.46
N LYS A 104 -5.95 14.79 1.91
CA LYS A 104 -6.59 16.08 1.58
C LYS A 104 -7.57 15.94 0.42
N ALA A 105 -7.26 15.14 -0.59
CA ALA A 105 -8.19 14.88 -1.69
C ALA A 105 -9.47 14.17 -1.20
N LEU A 106 -9.35 13.24 -0.25
CA LEU A 106 -10.47 12.48 0.30
C LEU A 106 -11.29 13.24 1.35
N LEU A 107 -10.62 14.00 2.22
CA LEU A 107 -11.22 14.53 3.45
C LEU A 107 -11.23 16.07 3.49
N GLY A 108 -10.61 16.73 2.51
CA GLY A 108 -10.50 18.18 2.44
C GLY A 108 -9.89 18.77 3.71
N GLU A 109 -10.53 19.82 4.22
CA GLU A 109 -10.11 20.58 5.41
C GLU A 109 -10.28 19.83 6.73
N GLN A 110 -10.78 18.58 6.71
CA GLN A 110 -10.83 17.73 7.89
C GLN A 110 -9.44 17.20 8.26
N LEU A 111 -8.56 16.98 7.28
CA LEU A 111 -7.17 16.62 7.54
C LEU A 111 -6.38 17.87 7.90
N LEU A 112 -5.74 17.86 9.08
CA LEU A 112 -4.94 18.97 9.57
C LEU A 112 -3.45 18.78 9.30
N SER A 113 -2.92 17.57 9.54
CA SER A 113 -1.51 17.27 9.30
C SER A 113 -1.28 15.77 9.06
N VAL A 114 -0.17 15.44 8.40
CA VAL A 114 0.41 14.11 8.39
C VAL A 114 1.88 14.23 8.79
N GLU A 115 2.26 13.53 9.85
CA GLU A 115 3.58 13.57 10.46
C GLU A 115 4.22 12.18 10.39
N GLN A 116 5.56 12.14 10.23
CA GLN A 116 6.35 10.90 10.25
C GLN A 116 7.67 11.15 10.95
N ASP A 117 8.07 10.24 11.84
CA ASP A 117 9.40 10.27 12.44
C ASP A 117 10.45 9.73 11.46
N SER A 118 11.48 10.52 11.18
CA SER A 118 12.62 10.12 10.35
C SER A 118 13.37 8.86 10.83
N ASN A 119 13.26 8.51 12.12
CA ASN A 119 13.83 7.29 12.69
C ASN A 119 12.91 6.08 12.57
N GLN A 120 11.62 6.30 12.30
CA GLN A 120 10.57 5.29 12.17
C GLN A 120 9.72 5.57 10.93
N VAL A 121 10.28 5.30 9.74
CA VAL A 121 9.66 5.67 8.46
C VAL A 121 8.37 4.88 8.17
N ASN A 122 8.15 3.81 8.91
CA ASN A 122 6.98 2.94 8.77
C ASN A 122 5.80 3.37 9.63
N ARG A 123 5.88 4.47 10.41
CA ARG A 123 4.80 4.96 11.28
C ARG A 123 4.47 6.41 10.96
N GLN A 124 3.21 6.66 10.61
CA GLN A 124 2.68 7.98 10.32
C GLN A 124 1.52 8.33 11.26
N LEU A 125 1.41 9.61 11.57
CA LEU A 125 0.36 10.18 12.42
C LEU A 125 -0.39 11.23 11.60
N ALA A 126 -1.66 10.95 11.29
CA ALA A 126 -2.55 11.91 10.64
C ALA A 126 -3.49 12.51 11.68
N ARG A 127 -3.49 13.84 11.79
CA ARG A 127 -4.39 14.59 12.70
C ARG A 127 -5.57 15.11 11.91
N PHE A 128 -6.76 14.93 12.45
CA PHE A 128 -8.00 15.50 11.92
C PHE A 128 -8.59 16.50 12.90
N ARG A 129 -9.67 17.17 12.49
CA ARG A 129 -10.49 17.97 13.42
C ARG A 129 -11.08 17.10 14.53
N ASP A 130 -11.63 17.76 15.54
CA ASP A 130 -12.32 17.13 16.68
C ASP A 130 -11.44 16.15 17.48
N ASP A 131 -10.13 16.46 17.57
CA ASP A 131 -9.11 15.69 18.30
C ASP A 131 -9.01 14.23 17.87
N VAL A 132 -9.33 13.94 16.60
CA VAL A 132 -9.17 12.61 16.02
C VAL A 132 -7.74 12.45 15.48
N LEU A 133 -7.12 11.32 15.78
CA LEU A 133 -5.76 10.96 15.35
C LEU A 133 -5.79 9.56 14.74
N LEU A 134 -5.28 9.41 13.51
CA LEU A 134 -5.03 8.12 12.89
C LEU A 134 -3.54 7.82 12.93
N GLU A 135 -3.18 6.78 13.66
CA GLU A 135 -1.87 6.18 13.57
C GLU A 135 -1.89 5.08 12.50
N THR A 136 -0.99 5.16 11.53
CA THR A 136 -0.79 4.12 10.51
C THR A 136 0.62 3.58 10.60
N THR A 137 0.75 2.26 10.78
CA THR A 137 2.04 1.57 10.85
C THR A 137 2.13 0.46 9.81
N VAL A 138 3.14 0.48 8.94
CA VAL A 138 3.42 -0.66 8.05
C VAL A 138 4.00 -1.81 8.88
N ILE A 139 3.25 -2.92 8.95
CA ILE A 139 3.60 -4.09 9.74
C ILE A 139 4.11 -5.27 8.89
N GLY A 140 3.93 -5.20 7.57
CA GLY A 140 4.52 -6.13 6.62
C GLY A 140 4.58 -5.49 5.24
N ARG A 141 5.61 -5.82 4.45
CA ARG A 141 5.69 -5.41 3.04
C ARG A 141 6.47 -6.38 2.18
N ARG A 142 6.24 -6.31 0.87
CA ARG A 142 7.07 -6.95 -0.14
C ARG A 142 6.91 -6.23 -1.47
N GLU A 143 7.98 -6.17 -2.23
CA GLU A 143 8.01 -5.67 -3.59
C GLU A 143 8.70 -6.69 -4.53
N THR A 144 8.39 -6.64 -5.82
CA THR A 144 9.23 -7.30 -6.83
C THR A 144 10.54 -6.53 -7.01
N SER A 145 11.44 -7.05 -7.84
CA SER A 145 12.74 -6.42 -8.07
C SER A 145 12.56 -4.96 -8.56
N PRO A 146 13.17 -3.95 -7.90
CA PRO A 146 13.12 -2.57 -8.38
C PRO A 146 13.95 -2.35 -9.66
N LYS A 147 14.62 -3.40 -10.17
CA LYS A 147 15.34 -3.37 -11.45
C LYS A 147 14.44 -3.68 -12.65
N GLU A 148 13.20 -4.11 -12.41
CA GLU A 148 12.24 -4.34 -13.49
C GLU A 148 11.93 -3.02 -14.21
N THR A 149 11.94 -3.05 -15.54
CA THR A 149 11.90 -1.84 -16.35
C THR A 149 10.49 -1.44 -16.78
N THR A 150 9.53 -2.37 -16.65
CA THR A 150 8.15 -2.18 -17.14
C THR A 150 7.08 -2.65 -16.17
N ASP A 151 7.38 -3.59 -15.27
CA ASP A 151 6.41 -4.30 -14.44
C ASP A 151 6.85 -4.28 -12.97
N PHE A 152 5.96 -3.92 -12.04
CA PHE A 152 6.31 -3.84 -10.64
C PHE A 152 5.11 -4.16 -9.75
N PHE A 153 5.30 -5.03 -8.76
CA PHE A 153 4.32 -5.29 -7.72
C PHE A 153 4.82 -4.77 -6.39
N SER A 154 3.92 -4.16 -5.63
CA SER A 154 4.14 -3.80 -4.23
C SER A 154 2.98 -4.28 -3.38
N ASP A 155 3.26 -4.79 -2.20
CA ASP A 155 2.27 -5.14 -1.18
C ASP A 155 2.68 -4.53 0.16
N GLU A 156 1.76 -3.83 0.81
CA GLU A 156 1.90 -3.37 2.19
C GLU A 156 0.70 -3.81 3.02
N LEU A 157 0.98 -4.40 4.18
CA LEU A 157 0.01 -4.63 5.26
C LEU A 157 0.23 -3.55 6.32
N VAL A 158 -0.78 -2.72 6.53
CA VAL A 158 -0.76 -1.65 7.53
C VAL A 158 -1.67 -1.96 8.71
N LEU A 159 -1.24 -1.57 9.90
CA LEU A 159 -2.08 -1.46 11.09
C LEU A 159 -2.50 0.00 11.25
N GLN A 160 -3.80 0.22 11.37
CA GLN A 160 -4.40 1.51 11.64
C GLN A 160 -5.01 1.52 13.03
N ILE A 161 -4.71 2.56 13.80
CA ILE A 161 -5.29 2.82 15.11
C ILE A 161 -5.90 4.22 15.06
N LEU A 162 -7.23 4.29 15.07
CA LEU A 162 -7.96 5.55 15.13
C LEU A 162 -8.27 5.88 16.59
N HIS A 163 -7.68 6.97 17.05
CA HIS A 163 -7.95 7.59 18.34
C HIS A 163 -8.96 8.72 18.15
N GLY A 164 -9.92 8.81 19.06
CA GLY A 164 -10.95 9.84 19.10
C GLY A 164 -11.78 9.64 20.37
N PRO A 165 -13.01 10.19 20.45
CA PRO A 165 -13.89 9.94 21.58
C PRO A 165 -14.18 8.43 21.75
N GLY A 166 -13.84 7.88 22.91
CA GLY A 166 -14.09 6.48 23.26
C GLY A 166 -12.88 5.55 23.06
N ALA A 167 -13.16 4.26 22.89
CA ALA A 167 -12.11 3.25 22.72
C ALA A 167 -11.48 3.37 21.31
N PRO A 168 -10.15 3.24 21.18
CA PRO A 168 -9.49 3.24 19.88
C PRO A 168 -10.02 2.14 18.98
N ARG A 169 -10.21 2.45 17.70
CA ARG A 169 -10.58 1.47 16.68
C ARG A 169 -9.34 0.97 15.96
N LEU A 170 -9.24 -0.35 15.77
CA LEU A 170 -8.12 -0.99 15.11
C LEU A 170 -8.56 -1.62 13.80
N SER A 171 -7.78 -1.43 12.75
CA SER A 171 -8.00 -2.04 11.43
C SER A 171 -6.68 -2.48 10.83
N ARG A 172 -6.68 -3.56 10.05
CA ARG A 172 -5.53 -3.94 9.23
C ARG A 172 -5.92 -3.86 7.77
N ILE A 173 -5.16 -3.14 6.97
CA ILE A 173 -5.46 -2.97 5.54
C ILE A 173 -4.29 -3.54 4.75
N GLU A 174 -4.58 -4.51 3.88
CA GLU A 174 -3.63 -5.00 2.88
C GLU A 174 -3.86 -4.23 1.59
N THR A 175 -2.80 -3.68 1.00
CA THR A 175 -2.84 -2.98 -0.29
C THR A 175 -1.77 -3.57 -1.19
N LEU A 176 -2.22 -4.25 -2.24
CA LEU A 176 -1.37 -4.81 -3.28
C LEU A 176 -1.64 -4.04 -4.57
N THR A 177 -0.58 -3.56 -5.20
CA THR A 177 -0.68 -2.82 -6.45
C THR A 177 0.23 -3.43 -7.49
N HIS A 178 -0.33 -3.67 -8.67
CA HIS A 178 0.40 -4.00 -9.88
C HIS A 178 0.56 -2.74 -10.71
N TYR A 179 1.80 -2.34 -10.98
CA TYR A 179 2.13 -1.18 -11.79
C TYR A 179 2.78 -1.63 -13.10
N VAL A 180 2.40 -0.94 -14.18
CA VAL A 180 2.97 -1.13 -15.50
C VAL A 180 3.30 0.24 -16.09
N ARG A 181 4.47 0.36 -16.71
CA ARG A 181 4.80 1.55 -17.49
C ARG A 181 3.95 1.58 -18.77
N CYS A 182 3.13 2.61 -18.94
CA CYS A 182 2.19 2.74 -20.05
C CYS A 182 2.47 4.03 -20.85
N GLY A 183 3.59 4.03 -21.58
CA GLY A 183 4.09 5.22 -22.26
C GLY A 183 4.91 6.11 -21.33
N GLU A 184 4.50 7.37 -21.21
CA GLU A 184 5.07 8.34 -20.25
C GLU A 184 4.41 8.24 -18.87
N ASP A 185 3.23 7.61 -18.80
CA ASP A 185 2.46 7.41 -17.58
C ASP A 185 2.83 6.09 -16.88
N ILE A 186 2.36 5.96 -15.64
CA ILE A 186 2.31 4.68 -14.92
C ILE A 186 0.85 4.30 -14.75
N CYS A 187 0.50 3.11 -15.20
CA CYS A 187 -0.82 2.53 -15.03
C CYS A 187 -0.76 1.52 -13.89
N ALA A 188 -1.79 1.47 -13.04
CA ALA A 188 -1.83 0.50 -11.96
C ALA A 188 -3.22 -0.09 -11.72
N ASP A 189 -3.24 -1.33 -11.24
CA ASP A 189 -4.41 -1.98 -10.66
C ASP A 189 -4.09 -2.22 -9.18
N GLN A 190 -4.78 -1.48 -8.32
CA GLN A 190 -4.63 -1.54 -6.87
C GLN A 190 -5.80 -2.29 -6.26
N ARG A 191 -5.47 -3.26 -5.40
CA ARG A 191 -6.43 -4.12 -4.72
C ARG A 191 -6.23 -4.00 -3.21
N GLN A 192 -7.32 -3.78 -2.50
CA GLN A 192 -7.31 -3.61 -1.05
C GLN A 192 -8.27 -4.57 -0.37
N VAL A 193 -7.88 -5.03 0.82
CA VAL A 193 -8.76 -5.78 1.73
C VAL A 193 -8.55 -5.31 3.16
N SER A 194 -9.67 -5.07 3.85
CA SER A 194 -9.72 -4.76 5.28
C SER A 194 -9.87 -6.05 6.09
N HIS A 195 -8.95 -6.29 7.01
CA HIS A 195 -8.90 -7.45 7.90
C HIS A 195 -9.23 -7.05 9.34
N ALA A 196 -9.73 -7.99 10.15
CA ALA A 196 -9.92 -7.79 11.59
C ALA A 196 -8.62 -7.34 12.28
N GLY A 197 -8.75 -6.52 13.32
CA GLY A 197 -7.63 -6.16 14.20
C GLY A 197 -7.14 -7.36 15.05
N PRO A 198 -5.85 -7.44 15.44
CA PRO A 198 -5.38 -8.51 16.32
C PRO A 198 -6.08 -8.48 17.67
N GLY A 199 -6.67 -9.60 18.10
CA GLY A 199 -7.17 -9.80 19.48
C GLY A 199 -8.43 -9.01 19.87
N LEU A 200 -9.10 -8.34 18.94
CA LEU A 200 -10.32 -7.57 19.20
C LEU A 200 -11.51 -8.11 18.39
N LYS A 201 -12.71 -8.06 18.97
CA LYS A 201 -13.96 -8.13 18.21
C LYS A 201 -14.14 -6.76 17.55
N THR A 202 -13.74 -6.66 16.28
CA THR A 202 -13.69 -5.41 15.50
C THR A 202 -15.06 -4.75 15.38
N ASP A 203 -15.07 -3.50 14.94
CA ASP A 203 -16.19 -2.95 14.18
C ASP A 203 -16.46 -3.89 12.99
N GLN A 204 -17.50 -4.73 13.09
CA GLN A 204 -17.83 -5.76 12.10
C GLN A 204 -18.12 -5.19 10.71
N THR A 205 -18.25 -3.87 10.56
CA THR A 205 -18.63 -3.20 9.32
C THR A 205 -17.50 -3.14 8.27
N LEU A 206 -16.23 -3.26 8.67
CA LEU A 206 -15.09 -3.12 7.75
C LEU A 206 -14.37 -4.44 7.44
N GLU A 207 -14.51 -5.47 8.28
CA GLU A 207 -13.85 -6.75 8.03
C GLU A 207 -14.35 -7.42 6.74
N GLY A 208 -13.42 -7.89 5.91
CA GLY A 208 -13.72 -8.53 4.64
C GLY A 208 -14.09 -7.56 3.52
N ARG A 209 -14.14 -6.24 3.78
CA ARG A 209 -14.38 -5.25 2.74
C ARG A 209 -13.19 -5.22 1.78
N SER A 210 -13.46 -5.56 0.53
CA SER A 210 -12.52 -5.45 -0.59
C SER A 210 -12.82 -4.21 -1.43
N SER A 211 -11.80 -3.65 -2.05
CA SER A 211 -11.94 -2.58 -3.06
C SER A 211 -10.85 -2.70 -4.11
N ARG A 212 -11.15 -2.22 -5.31
CA ARG A 212 -10.24 -2.21 -6.45
C ARG A 212 -10.22 -0.83 -7.09
N PHE A 213 -9.05 -0.37 -7.48
CA PHE A 213 -8.85 0.93 -8.12
C PHE A 213 -8.01 0.77 -9.37
N ARG A 214 -8.41 1.47 -10.43
CA ARG A 214 -7.54 1.77 -11.58
C ARG A 214 -6.81 3.08 -11.28
N LEU A 215 -5.49 3.03 -11.30
CA LEU A 215 -4.64 4.21 -11.12
C LEU A 215 -4.01 4.61 -12.45
N THR A 216 -3.89 5.91 -12.68
CA THR A 216 -3.04 6.48 -13.72
C THR A 216 -2.23 7.60 -13.11
N LEU A 217 -0.90 7.48 -13.18
CA LEU A 217 0.03 8.49 -12.71
C LEU A 217 0.58 9.19 -13.95
N ARG A 218 0.28 10.48 -14.08
CA ARG A 218 0.82 11.34 -15.14
C ARG A 218 1.98 12.15 -14.60
N PRO A 219 3.12 12.21 -15.31
CA PRO A 219 4.27 12.95 -14.82
C PRO A 219 3.94 14.44 -14.79
N LEU A 220 4.18 15.09 -13.64
CA LEU A 220 4.12 16.54 -13.54
C LEU A 220 5.49 17.09 -13.93
N ALA A 221 5.50 18.03 -14.89
CA ALA A 221 6.73 18.72 -15.24
C ALA A 221 7.33 19.38 -13.99
N LEU A 222 8.65 19.31 -13.84
CA LEU A 222 9.34 20.10 -12.84
C LEU A 222 9.06 21.57 -13.16
N GLU A 223 8.33 22.28 -12.29
CA GLU A 223 8.31 23.73 -12.37
C GLU A 223 9.75 24.20 -12.28
N GLN A 224 10.25 24.80 -13.37
CA GLN A 224 11.53 25.49 -13.38
C GLN A 224 11.36 26.75 -12.54
N GLY A 225 11.55 26.61 -11.23
CA GLY A 225 11.75 27.72 -10.29
C GLY A 225 13.20 28.16 -10.24
#